data_AF-A0A849WGY9-F1
#
_entry.id   AF-A0A849WGY9-F1
#
_cell.length_a   1.000
_cell.length_b   1.000
_cell.length_c   1.000
_cell.angle_alpha   90.00
_cell.angle_beta   90.00
_cell.angle_gamma   90.00
#
_symmetry.space_group_name_H-M   'P 1'
#
loop_
_entity.id
_entity.type
_entity.pdbx_description
1 polymer ?
#
loop_
_entity_poly.entity_id
_entity_poly.type
_entity_poly.pdbx_seq_one_letter_code
_entity_poly.pdbx_strand_id
1 'polypeptide(L)'
;LIAYGYGKLTFLPTHSSKGWSKWSNGKWVVIITRSLAKSHPSPTDEFKPGQSTFVAFAVWNGSEKHIGSRKMRTVWLPLMMKDNSHESKS
;
A
#
# COMPACT_ATOMS: atom_id res chain seq x y z
N LEU A 1 9.19 2.70 0.66
CA LEU A 1 10.21 1.62 0.65
C LEU A 1 10.17 0.94 -0.72
N ILE A 2 11.32 0.53 -1.26
CA ILE A 2 11.40 -0.36 -2.44
C ILE A 2 12.16 -1.60 -2.02
N ALA A 3 11.71 -2.77 -2.47
CA ALA A 3 12.42 -4.02 -2.26
C ALA A 3 12.87 -4.61 -3.60
N TYR A 4 14.11 -5.09 -3.65
CA TYR A 4 14.63 -5.91 -4.76
C TYR A 4 14.91 -7.31 -4.19
N GLY A 5 13.90 -8.18 -4.26
CA GLY A 5 13.94 -9.49 -3.61
C GLY A 5 13.86 -9.42 -2.07
N TYR A 6 14.08 -10.57 -1.42
CA TYR A 6 13.86 -10.73 0.02
C TYR A 6 14.95 -10.09 0.91
N GLY A 7 16.11 -9.77 0.35
CA GLY A 7 17.30 -9.32 1.09
C GLY A 7 17.58 -7.82 1.06
N LYS A 8 16.89 -7.05 0.21
CA LYS A 8 17.20 -5.62 0.02
C LYS A 8 15.93 -4.79 0.07
N LEU A 9 15.70 -4.15 1.21
CA LEU A 9 14.66 -3.15 1.43
C LEU A 9 15.34 -1.79 1.57
N THR A 10 15.03 -0.86 0.66
CA THR A 10 15.67 0.45 0.62
C THR A 10 14.62 1.55 0.80
N PHE A 11 15.02 2.60 1.52
CA PHE A 11 14.21 3.80 1.66
C PHE A 11 14.02 4.46 0.29
N LEU A 12 12.80 4.92 0.02
CA LEU A 12 12.50 5.76 -1.15
C LEU A 12 12.81 7.20 -0.71
N PRO A 13 13.84 7.86 -1.26
CA PRO A 13 14.30 9.18 -0.80
C PRO A 13 13.16 10.20 -0.70
N THR A 14 12.18 10.08 -1.60
CA THR A 14 10.95 10.85 -1.59
C THR A 14 9.77 9.89 -1.73
N HIS A 15 8.76 10.07 -0.89
CA HIS A 15 7.47 9.41 -1.04
C HIS A 15 6.39 10.35 -0.51
N SER A 16 5.22 10.35 -1.15
CA SER A 16 4.10 11.23 -0.79
C SER A 16 3.01 10.53 0.04
N SER A 17 3.29 9.30 0.49
CA SER A 17 2.32 8.52 1.26
C SER A 17 2.19 9.03 2.69
N LYS A 18 0.96 9.10 3.20
CA LYS A 18 0.65 9.42 4.60
C LYS A 18 -0.04 8.24 5.27
N GLY A 19 0.17 8.11 6.57
CA GLY A 19 -0.44 7.06 7.39
C GLY A 19 -1.18 7.66 8.57
N TRP A 20 -2.34 7.10 8.90
CA TRP A 20 -3.04 7.34 10.15
C TRP A 20 -3.51 6.01 10.72
N SER A 21 -3.60 5.91 12.04
CA SER A 21 -4.13 4.72 12.68
C SER A 21 -4.86 5.04 13.97
N LYS A 22 -5.77 4.14 14.35
CA LYS A 22 -6.44 4.15 15.65
C LYS A 22 -6.63 2.73 16.13
N TRP A 23 -6.32 2.53 17.41
CA TRP A 23 -6.70 1.32 18.13
C TRP A 23 -8.03 1.55 18.83
N SER A 24 -8.99 0.64 18.61
CA SER A 24 -10.29 0.66 19.29
C SER A 24 -10.91 -0.72 19.27
N ASN A 25 -11.54 -1.12 20.38
CA ASN A 25 -12.29 -2.39 20.50
C ASN A 25 -11.49 -3.62 20.05
N GLY A 26 -10.21 -3.71 20.46
CA GLY A 26 -9.35 -4.85 20.16
C GLY A 26 -8.86 -4.91 18.70
N LYS A 27 -9.02 -3.83 17.92
CA LYS A 27 -8.65 -3.80 16.50
C LYS A 27 -7.88 -2.54 16.13
N TRP A 28 -6.93 -2.70 15.22
CA TRP A 28 -6.29 -1.59 14.52
C TRP A 28 -7.11 -1.20 13.29
N VAL A 29 -7.43 0.08 13.20
CA VAL A 29 -7.84 0.72 11.94
C VAL A 29 -6.64 1.48 11.41
N VAL A 30 -6.25 1.20 10.17
CA VAL A 30 -5.10 1.84 9.53
C VAL A 30 -5.54 2.40 8.19
N ILE A 31 -5.19 3.66 7.95
CA ILE A 31 -5.42 4.36 6.69
C ILE A 31 -4.07 4.70 6.11
N ILE A 32 -3.83 4.28 4.86
CA ILE A 32 -2.66 4.66 4.08
C ILE A 32 -3.18 5.42 2.88
N THR A 33 -2.75 6.67 2.71
CA THR A 33 -3.07 7.48 1.54
C THR A 33 -1.81 7.74 0.73
N ARG A 34 -1.95 7.86 -0.59
CA ARG A 34 -0.88 8.30 -1.50
C ARG A 34 -1.48 9.10 -2.64
N SER A 35 -0.67 9.96 -3.25
CA SER A 35 -1.04 10.56 -4.53
C SER A 35 -1.10 9.49 -5.63
N LEU A 36 -2.05 9.66 -6.55
CA LEU A 36 -2.18 8.87 -7.78
C LEU A 36 -1.31 9.42 -8.91
N ALA A 37 -0.99 10.71 -8.84
CA ALA A 37 -0.12 11.38 -9.80
C ALA A 37 1.34 10.95 -9.62
N LYS A 38 2.07 10.97 -10.72
CA LYS A 38 3.50 10.65 -10.77
C LYS A 38 4.30 11.59 -9.87
N SER A 39 4.69 11.13 -8.68
CA SER A 39 5.53 11.92 -7.77
C SER A 39 7.04 11.74 -8.02
N HIS A 40 7.44 10.80 -8.88
CA HIS A 40 8.84 10.51 -9.20
C HIS A 40 9.00 10.04 -10.66
N PRO A 41 10.16 10.24 -11.31
CA PRO A 41 10.45 9.70 -12.64
C PRO A 41 10.44 8.16 -12.76
N SER A 42 10.10 7.41 -11.70
CA SER A 42 9.91 5.97 -11.80
C SER A 42 8.78 5.63 -12.78
N PRO A 43 8.97 4.69 -13.70
CA PRO A 43 7.93 4.25 -14.63
C PRO A 43 6.74 3.55 -13.93
N THR A 44 6.85 3.20 -12.65
CA THR A 44 5.82 2.46 -11.89
C THR A 44 4.97 3.33 -10.95
N ASP A 45 5.14 4.66 -10.97
CA ASP A 45 4.57 5.52 -9.93
C ASP A 45 3.19 6.11 -10.23
N GLU A 46 2.69 5.91 -11.46
CA GLU A 46 1.39 6.41 -11.88
C GLU A 46 0.34 5.28 -11.81
N PHE A 47 -0.74 5.50 -11.05
CA PHE A 47 -1.86 4.56 -10.93
C PHE A 47 -3.17 5.29 -11.25
N LYS A 48 -3.71 5.04 -12.45
CA LYS A 48 -4.85 5.75 -13.04
C LYS A 48 -6.16 4.97 -12.89
N PRO A 49 -7.32 5.65 -12.98
CA PRO A 49 -8.60 4.99 -13.19
C PRO A 49 -8.55 4.01 -14.38
N GLY A 50 -9.18 2.85 -14.21
CA GLY A 50 -9.17 1.76 -15.19
C GLY A 50 -7.90 0.89 -15.18
N GLN A 51 -6.83 1.29 -14.47
CA GLN A 51 -5.64 0.47 -14.35
C GLN A 51 -5.76 -0.61 -13.27
N SER A 52 -5.12 -1.74 -13.52
CA SER A 52 -4.93 -2.82 -12.57
C SER A 52 -3.50 -2.89 -12.10
N THR A 53 -3.32 -3.24 -10.84
CA THR A 53 -2.03 -3.51 -10.19
C THR A 53 -2.21 -4.64 -9.18
N PHE A 54 -1.16 -4.96 -8.43
CA PHE A 54 -1.21 -5.91 -7.33
C PHE A 54 -0.88 -5.23 -6.01
N VAL A 55 -1.54 -5.69 -4.94
CA VAL A 55 -1.29 -5.24 -3.57
C VAL A 55 -1.11 -6.44 -2.66
N ALA A 56 -0.23 -6.32 -1.66
CA ALA A 56 -0.11 -7.26 -0.57
C ALA A 56 0.14 -6.50 0.73
N PHE A 57 -0.37 -7.05 1.84
CA PHE A 57 -0.22 -6.46 3.16
C PHE A 57 0.60 -7.38 4.05
N ALA A 58 1.48 -6.78 4.86
CA ALA A 58 2.20 -7.45 5.93
C ALA A 58 1.81 -6.81 7.27
N VAL A 59 1.53 -7.64 8.27
CA VAL A 59 1.14 -7.20 9.61
C VAL A 59 2.04 -7.87 10.65
N TRP A 60 2.49 -7.06 11.61
CA TRP A 60 3.32 -7.50 12.72
C TRP A 60 2.51 -7.38 14.01
N ASN A 61 2.43 -8.48 14.76
CA ASN A 61 1.84 -8.48 16.09
C ASN A 61 2.90 -8.08 17.14
N GLY A 62 2.86 -6.82 17.58
CA GLY A 62 3.82 -6.31 18.55
C GLY A 62 3.80 -7.04 19.90
N SER A 63 2.64 -7.54 20.36
CA SER A 63 2.56 -8.26 21.64
C SER A 63 3.28 -9.60 21.61
N GLU A 64 3.42 -10.20 20.42
CA GLU A 64 4.17 -11.43 20.18
C GLU A 64 5.61 -11.16 19.71
N LYS A 65 6.07 -9.90 19.81
CA LYS A 65 7.42 -9.45 19.41
C LYS A 65 7.73 -9.73 17.93
N HIS A 66 6.71 -9.71 17.08
CA HIS A 66 6.89 -9.85 15.64
C HIS A 66 7.60 -8.62 15.08
N ILE A 67 8.79 -8.82 14.52
CA ILE A 67 9.59 -7.78 13.84
C ILE A 67 10.28 -8.37 12.60
N GLY A 68 10.72 -7.50 11.68
CA GLY A 68 11.48 -7.90 10.50
C GLY A 68 10.71 -8.92 9.64
N SER A 69 11.27 -10.11 9.45
CA SER A 69 10.66 -11.18 8.65
C SER A 69 9.56 -11.95 9.37
N ARG A 70 9.47 -11.89 10.70
CA ARG A 70 8.42 -12.54 11.48
C ARG A 70 7.15 -11.70 11.41
N LYS A 71 6.24 -12.07 10.51
CA LYS A 71 5.02 -11.32 10.18
C LYS A 71 3.98 -12.23 9.55
N MET A 72 2.73 -11.80 9.57
CA MET A 72 1.69 -12.35 8.73
C MET A 72 1.66 -11.56 7.42
N ARG A 73 1.37 -12.20 6.29
CA ARG A 73 1.27 -11.54 4.99
C ARG A 73 0.15 -12.13 4.16
N THR A 74 -0.53 -11.31 3.37
CA THR A 74 -1.40 -11.79 2.29
C THR A 74 -0.58 -12.31 1.12
N VAL A 75 -1.25 -13.01 0.20
CA VAL A 75 -0.76 -13.17 -1.17
C VAL A 75 -0.84 -11.83 -1.93
N TRP A 76 -0.29 -11.79 -3.14
CA TRP A 76 -0.58 -10.70 -4.07
C TRP A 76 -2.05 -10.76 -4.49
N LEU A 77 -2.78 -9.69 -4.21
CA LEU A 77 -4.17 -9.52 -4.56
C LEU A 77 -4.26 -8.56 -5.75
N PRO A 78 -5.08 -8.86 -6.77
CA PRO A 78 -5.35 -7.89 -7.82
C PRO A 78 -6.09 -6.68 -7.24
N LEU A 79 -5.67 -5.49 -7.63
CA LEU A 79 -6.27 -4.21 -7.25
C LEU A 79 -6.57 -3.43 -8.52
N MET A 80 -7.84 -3.08 -8.72
CA MET A 80 -8.27 -2.27 -9.85
C MET A 80 -8.79 -0.93 -9.34
N MET A 81 -8.33 0.15 -9.96
CA MET A 81 -8.98 1.45 -9.75
C MET A 81 -10.20 1.53 -10.64
N LYS A 82 -11.39 1.61 -10.03
CA LYS A 82 -12.64 1.79 -10.78
C LYS A 82 -12.55 3.09 -11.58
N ASP A 83 -12.93 3.03 -12.86
CA ASP A 83 -13.22 4.21 -13.64
C ASP A 83 -14.66 4.64 -13.38
N ASN A 84 -14.85 5.88 -12.93
CA ASN A 84 -16.16 6.44 -12.60
C ASN A 84 -16.73 7.29 -13.74
N SER A 85 -16.10 7.30 -14.92
CA SER A 85 -16.55 8.06 -16.11
C SER A 85 -17.99 7.75 -16.55
N HIS A 86 -18.55 6.60 -16.18
CA HIS A 86 -19.92 6.19 -16.53
C HIS A 86 -20.98 6.41 -15.43
N GLU A 87 -20.60 6.78 -14.21
CA GLU A 87 -21.52 6.84 -13.07
C GLU A 87 -22.14 8.24 -12.85
N SER A 88 -21.73 9.24 -13.66
CA SER A 88 -22.24 10.62 -13.63
C SER A 88 -23.55 10.85 -14.41
N LYS A 89 -24.16 9.81 -14.98
CA LYS A 89 -25.36 9.95 -15.85
C LYS A 89 -26.61 9.22 -15.35
N SER A 90 -26.75 8.96 -14.05
CA SER A 90 -27.98 8.40 -13.49
C SER A 90 -28.56 9.26 -12.38
#